data_AF-A0AA49H7P2-F1
#
_entry.id   AF-A0AA49H7P2-F1
#
_cell.length_a   1.000
_cell.length_b   1.000
_cell.length_c   1.000
_cell.angle_alpha   90.00
_cell.angle_beta   90.00
_cell.angle_gamma   90.00
#
_symmetry.space_group_name_H-M   'P 1'
#
loop_
_entity.id
_entity.type
_entity.pdbx_description
1 polymer ?
#
loop_
_entity_poly.entity_id
_entity_poly.type
_entity_poly.pdbx_seq_one_letter_code
_entity_poly.pdbx_strand_id
1 'polypeptide(L)'
;MDFFDCSRSSIIPLKASSQIVPADSTNKWGTVESNHNSAPTTPLNDRIYVEHAHMVKDFKRIMNVAGEDPSEGLAIIDAVQRLVVDHHFQEEIHSILQKHKELATSTTTHGDCMTTSLRFRLLRQEGYYVSADVFEGLKDEEGKFDQNLSGDIKGLMALYEASQFSMEGENILDEARDYSARLLNACVTQLGHDQARIVEHTLTHPHHKSLARFMAKNFLRDFHCTNGWIDDLKKLAKADIDMAQSTFQNEVVQISQWWKELGLAEELKFARDQPVKWYIWTMTCDEDPSFSELRINLTKPISFVYLIDDIFDVYGTLQEVTDFTEAVHRWDHDAIEQLPYHMKICFKALDDITNEISYKVYKQYGWNPLDSLRKSWGRLCNAFLTEAKWFASGHLAKAEEYLENGIISSGVPVVLLHFFFLSGEGVTQKSVETIDNTPDIVSAAAAILRLWDDLGSAKDEDQDGKDGSYLACYTNENPGCSLEDAEKHVKSKICDEWKLLNKECLSQKNPFSGSFHRACLNVARMVPLMYEYDKNRRLPRLEEFLKSILIK
;
A
#
# COMPACT_ATOMS: atom_id res chain seq x y z
N MET A 1 -13.56 -21.16 -57.12
CA MET A 1 -15.01 -20.93 -56.95
C MET A 1 -15.20 -20.31 -55.57
N ASP A 2 -14.74 -19.08 -55.32
CA ASP A 2 -15.11 -17.80 -55.97
C ASP A 2 -16.54 -17.42 -55.56
N PHE A 3 -16.73 -16.45 -54.64
CA PHE A 3 -16.95 -15.00 -54.90
C PHE A 3 -18.39 -14.70 -55.38
N PHE A 4 -19.14 -13.66 -54.97
CA PHE A 4 -19.02 -12.53 -54.00
C PHE A 4 -20.32 -12.51 -53.13
N ASP A 5 -20.70 -11.59 -52.22
CA ASP A 5 -20.25 -10.26 -51.74
C ASP A 5 -20.74 -10.13 -50.26
N CYS A 6 -20.08 -9.52 -49.26
CA CYS A 6 -19.60 -8.16 -48.99
C CYS A 6 -20.63 -7.14 -48.43
N SER A 7 -20.15 -6.27 -47.54
CA SER A 7 -20.78 -5.07 -46.96
C SER A 7 -21.96 -5.23 -45.97
N ARG A 8 -21.65 -5.10 -44.67
CA ARG A 8 -22.24 -4.04 -43.82
C ARG A 8 -21.36 -3.75 -42.60
N SER A 9 -20.62 -2.65 -42.69
CA SER A 9 -19.88 -2.10 -41.56
C SER A 9 -20.86 -1.64 -40.47
N SER A 10 -20.82 -2.31 -39.32
CA SER A 10 -21.46 -1.82 -38.10
C SER A 10 -20.42 -1.05 -37.30
N ILE A 11 -20.20 0.22 -37.66
CA ILE A 11 -19.45 1.15 -36.82
C ILE A 11 -20.27 1.31 -35.54
N ILE A 12 -19.80 0.73 -34.43
CA ILE A 12 -20.37 0.97 -33.11
C ILE A 12 -19.97 2.40 -32.72
N PRO A 13 -20.91 3.33 -32.53
CA PRO A 13 -20.56 4.64 -32.01
C PRO A 13 -20.22 4.50 -30.52
N LEU A 14 -19.23 5.25 -30.03
CA LEU A 14 -18.96 5.45 -28.59
C LEU A 14 -20.10 6.17 -27.83
N LYS A 15 -21.29 6.28 -28.44
CA LYS A 15 -22.55 6.73 -27.84
C LYS A 15 -23.67 5.77 -28.23
N ALA A 16 -23.71 4.61 -27.59
CA ALA A 16 -24.97 3.93 -27.36
C ALA A 16 -25.80 4.81 -26.41
N SER A 17 -27.05 5.13 -26.75
CA SER A 17 -27.89 5.99 -25.91
C SER A 17 -28.49 5.21 -24.74
N SER A 18 -27.68 4.93 -23.73
CA SER A 18 -28.20 4.75 -22.37
C SER A 18 -28.89 6.04 -21.93
N GLN A 19 -29.97 5.90 -21.17
CA GLN A 19 -30.36 6.98 -20.27
C GLN A 19 -29.24 7.07 -19.23
N ILE A 20 -28.65 8.25 -19.05
CA ILE A 20 -27.68 8.48 -17.99
C ILE A 20 -28.44 8.31 -16.67
N VAL A 21 -28.35 7.12 -16.10
CA VAL A 21 -28.54 6.91 -14.67
C VAL A 21 -27.44 7.74 -14.01
N PRO A 22 -27.74 8.73 -13.16
CA PRO A 22 -26.70 9.40 -12.40
C PRO A 22 -25.94 8.33 -11.61
N ALA A 23 -24.61 8.40 -11.58
CA ALA A 23 -23.84 7.62 -10.62
C ALA A 23 -24.46 7.83 -9.23
N ASP A 24 -24.59 6.78 -8.43
CA ASP A 24 -25.01 6.93 -7.02
C ASP A 24 -23.81 7.41 -6.19
N SER A 25 -23.33 8.60 -6.57
CA SER A 25 -22.27 9.41 -5.97
C SER A 25 -22.77 10.16 -4.74
N THR A 26 -23.79 9.63 -4.06
CA THR A 26 -23.97 9.95 -2.65
C THR A 26 -22.65 9.61 -1.94
N ASN A 27 -22.00 10.62 -1.34
CA ASN A 27 -20.75 10.44 -0.62
C ASN A 27 -21.01 9.54 0.61
N LYS A 28 -20.86 8.22 0.41
CA LYS A 28 -21.08 7.15 1.40
C LYS A 28 -20.14 7.26 2.61
N TRP A 29 -19.15 8.16 2.55
CA TRP A 29 -18.20 8.47 3.62
C TRP A 29 -18.49 9.80 4.35
N GLY A 30 -19.40 10.65 3.82
CA GLY A 30 -19.76 11.97 4.38
C GLY A 30 -20.42 11.94 5.77
N THR A 31 -20.80 10.77 6.26
CA THR A 31 -21.17 10.56 7.68
C THR A 31 -20.00 10.73 8.66
N VAL A 32 -18.75 10.77 8.19
CA VAL A 32 -17.59 11.19 9.00
C VAL A 32 -17.55 12.71 9.14
N GLU A 33 -17.83 13.44 8.07
CA GLU A 33 -17.72 14.91 7.99
C GLU A 33 -18.76 15.63 8.86
N SER A 34 -19.94 15.03 9.05
CA SER A 34 -21.10 15.66 9.69
C SER A 34 -21.10 15.64 11.23
N ASN A 35 -20.14 14.96 11.88
CA ASN A 35 -20.10 14.83 13.35
C ASN A 35 -19.17 15.84 14.06
N HIS A 36 -18.36 16.62 13.35
CA HIS A 36 -17.32 17.46 13.96
C HIS A 36 -17.45 18.95 13.63
N ASN A 37 -18.36 19.64 14.35
CA ASN A 37 -18.21 21.08 14.58
C ASN A 37 -16.94 21.33 15.39
N SER A 38 -16.18 22.36 15.02
CA SER A 38 -14.82 22.62 15.53
C SER A 38 -14.78 22.86 17.05
N ALA A 39 -14.17 21.91 17.77
CA ALA A 39 -13.76 22.12 19.15
C ALA A 39 -12.49 23.01 19.17
N PRO A 40 -12.44 24.08 19.99
CA PRO A 40 -11.23 24.91 20.09
C PRO A 40 -10.03 24.12 20.62
N THR A 41 -8.88 24.29 19.98
CA THR A 41 -7.58 23.83 20.51
C THR A 41 -7.38 24.41 21.90
N THR A 42 -7.36 23.53 22.90
CA THR A 42 -7.45 23.88 24.32
C THR A 42 -6.31 23.25 25.12
N PRO A 43 -5.96 23.79 26.31
CA PRO A 43 -4.84 23.30 27.13
C PRO A 43 -4.93 21.84 27.62
N LEU A 44 -6.04 21.15 27.30
CA LEU A 44 -6.21 19.72 27.51
C LEU A 44 -5.31 18.89 26.58
N ASN A 45 -5.12 19.32 25.33
CA ASN A 45 -4.27 18.62 24.38
C ASN A 45 -2.79 18.68 24.81
N ASP A 46 -2.28 19.86 25.16
CA ASP A 46 -0.89 20.05 25.64
C ASP A 46 -0.56 19.10 26.79
N ARG A 47 -1.51 18.89 27.70
CA ARG A 47 -1.37 17.95 28.81
C ARG A 47 -1.30 16.49 28.35
N ILE A 48 -2.10 16.09 27.36
CA ILE A 48 -2.06 14.73 26.79
C ILE A 48 -0.71 14.48 26.10
N TYR A 49 -0.20 15.44 25.32
CA TYR A 49 1.14 15.33 24.71
C TYR A 49 2.26 15.22 25.77
N VAL A 50 2.18 15.96 26.88
CA VAL A 50 3.16 15.84 27.99
C VAL A 50 3.06 14.49 28.70
N GLU A 51 1.85 13.99 28.96
CA GLU A 51 1.64 12.69 29.59
C GLU A 51 2.08 11.52 28.67
N HIS A 52 1.83 11.60 27.36
CA HIS A 52 2.37 10.65 26.36
C HIS A 52 3.90 10.71 26.28
N ALA A 53 4.51 11.89 26.19
CA ALA A 53 5.97 12.03 26.14
C ALA A 53 6.66 11.49 27.41
N HIS A 54 5.99 11.54 28.56
CA HIS A 54 6.44 10.86 29.77
C HIS A 54 6.33 9.33 29.65
N MET A 55 5.22 8.78 29.13
CA MET A 55 5.08 7.35 28.87
C MET A 55 6.15 6.82 27.90
N VAL A 56 6.43 7.55 26.81
CA VAL A 56 7.53 7.21 25.87
C VAL A 56 8.87 7.17 26.60
N LYS A 57 9.20 8.20 27.38
CA LYS A 57 10.46 8.29 28.13
C LYS A 57 10.62 7.21 29.21
N ASP A 58 9.52 6.76 29.80
CA ASP A 58 9.53 5.66 30.76
C ASP A 58 9.66 4.31 30.03
N PHE A 59 8.97 4.13 28.89
CA PHE A 59 9.08 2.92 28.09
C PHE A 59 10.46 2.76 27.41
N LYS A 60 11.12 3.85 27.00
CA LYS A 60 12.54 3.83 26.57
C LYS A 60 13.43 3.20 27.64
N ARG A 61 13.20 3.50 28.93
CA ARG A 61 13.97 2.92 30.04
C ARG A 61 13.65 1.45 30.28
N ILE A 62 12.41 1.03 30.04
CA ILE A 62 12.00 -0.38 30.04
C ILE A 62 12.70 -1.14 28.90
N MET A 63 12.66 -0.63 27.66
CA MET A 63 13.31 -1.27 26.50
C MET A 63 14.82 -1.42 26.67
N ASN A 64 15.50 -0.42 27.23
CA ASN A 64 16.94 -0.53 27.53
C ASN A 64 17.28 -1.61 28.59
N VAL A 65 16.34 -1.98 29.47
CA VAL A 65 16.55 -3.07 30.46
C VAL A 65 16.17 -4.44 29.87
N ALA A 66 15.02 -4.53 29.20
CA ALA A 66 14.58 -5.73 28.49
C ALA A 66 15.55 -6.15 27.37
N GLY A 67 16.14 -5.17 26.69
CA GLY A 67 17.12 -5.35 25.61
C GLY A 67 18.51 -5.85 26.02
N GLU A 68 18.73 -6.19 27.30
CA GLU A 68 19.89 -6.96 27.74
C GLU A 68 19.63 -8.47 27.78
N ASP A 69 18.37 -8.93 27.78
CA ASP A 69 18.04 -10.35 27.56
C ASP A 69 17.75 -10.63 26.08
N PRO A 70 18.39 -11.64 25.45
CA PRO A 70 18.19 -11.95 24.03
C PRO A 70 16.80 -12.49 23.64
N SER A 71 15.97 -12.93 24.59
CA SER A 71 14.59 -13.36 24.31
C SER A 71 13.62 -12.19 24.52
N GLU A 72 13.76 -11.47 25.64
CA GLU A 72 12.90 -10.33 25.97
C GLU A 72 13.13 -9.14 25.01
N GLY A 73 14.37 -8.90 24.58
CA GLY A 73 14.71 -7.90 23.56
C GLY A 73 13.98 -8.11 22.23
N LEU A 74 13.89 -9.35 21.74
CA LEU A 74 13.10 -9.66 20.53
C LEU A 74 11.59 -9.54 20.79
N ALA A 75 11.12 -9.97 21.96
CA ALA A 75 9.70 -9.92 22.31
C ALA A 75 9.16 -8.49 22.47
N ILE A 76 9.97 -7.57 23.02
CA ILE A 76 9.56 -6.17 23.19
C ILE A 76 9.60 -5.38 21.88
N ILE A 77 10.53 -5.68 20.96
CA ILE A 77 10.55 -5.12 19.60
C ILE A 77 9.30 -5.54 18.83
N ASP A 78 8.98 -6.85 18.81
CA ASP A 78 7.79 -7.35 18.11
C ASP A 78 6.51 -6.73 18.66
N ALA A 79 6.46 -6.48 19.97
CA ALA A 79 5.33 -5.83 20.62
C ALA A 79 5.19 -4.33 20.28
N VAL A 80 6.27 -3.55 20.17
CA VAL A 80 6.17 -2.13 19.77
C VAL A 80 5.82 -1.97 18.29
N GLN A 81 6.39 -2.81 17.41
CA GLN A 81 6.07 -2.80 15.97
C GLN A 81 4.62 -3.23 15.69
N ARG A 82 4.14 -4.31 16.30
CA ARG A 82 2.74 -4.77 16.15
C ARG A 82 1.71 -3.84 16.79
N LEU A 83 2.15 -2.86 17.58
CA LEU A 83 1.33 -1.79 18.16
C LEU A 83 1.52 -0.42 17.50
N VAL A 84 2.38 -0.32 16.47
CA VAL A 84 2.65 0.89 15.68
C VAL A 84 3.22 2.06 16.51
N VAL A 85 3.96 1.75 17.58
CA VAL A 85 4.66 2.73 18.43
C VAL A 85 6.18 2.69 18.26
N ASP A 86 6.69 1.88 17.33
CA ASP A 86 8.12 1.71 17.02
C ASP A 86 8.82 3.02 16.63
N HIS A 87 8.09 3.98 16.05
CA HIS A 87 8.62 5.28 15.64
C HIS A 87 9.25 6.07 16.80
N HIS A 88 8.77 5.90 18.04
CA HIS A 88 9.38 6.50 19.24
C HIS A 88 10.70 5.83 19.67
N PHE A 89 10.99 4.63 19.18
CA PHE A 89 11.99 3.70 19.74
C PHE A 89 13.06 3.26 18.74
N GLN A 90 13.19 3.92 17.59
CA GLN A 90 14.10 3.51 16.51
C GLN A 90 15.57 3.36 16.98
N GLU A 91 16.04 4.20 17.90
CA GLU A 91 17.39 4.08 18.51
C GLU A 91 17.54 2.80 19.36
N GLU A 92 16.57 2.51 20.24
CA GLU A 92 16.57 1.32 21.08
C GLU A 92 16.40 0.03 20.25
N ILE A 93 15.52 0.03 19.26
CA ILE A 93 15.31 -1.08 18.32
C ILE A 93 16.62 -1.37 17.57
N HIS A 94 17.28 -0.34 17.02
CA HIS A 94 18.55 -0.49 16.32
C HIS A 94 19.64 -1.08 17.23
N SER A 95 19.77 -0.58 18.47
CA SER A 95 20.78 -1.05 19.42
C SER A 95 20.59 -2.52 19.80
N ILE A 96 19.36 -2.95 20.07
CA ILE A 96 19.03 -4.33 20.42
C ILE A 96 19.25 -5.25 19.21
N LEU A 97 18.77 -4.86 18.03
CA LEU A 97 18.95 -5.67 16.82
C LEU A 97 20.40 -5.78 16.35
N GLN A 98 21.24 -4.77 16.60
CA GLN A 98 22.67 -4.89 16.32
C GLN A 98 23.30 -6.04 17.13
N LYS A 99 23.01 -6.15 18.44
CA LYS A 99 23.45 -7.29 19.27
C LYS A 99 22.98 -8.63 18.66
N HIS A 100 21.73 -8.69 18.19
CA HIS A 100 21.18 -9.89 17.56
C HIS A 100 21.80 -10.25 16.21
N LYS A 101 22.19 -9.26 15.41
CA LYS A 101 22.91 -9.46 14.15
C LYS A 101 24.30 -10.05 14.40
N GLU A 102 25.02 -9.51 15.37
CA GLU A 102 26.34 -10.02 15.78
C GLU A 102 26.22 -11.48 16.28
N LEU A 103 25.24 -11.77 17.16
CA LEU A 103 24.93 -13.13 17.59
C LEU A 103 24.58 -14.08 16.43
N ALA A 104 23.77 -13.64 15.45
CA ALA A 104 23.40 -14.44 14.29
C ALA A 104 24.58 -14.75 13.35
N THR A 105 25.63 -13.92 13.34
CA THR A 105 26.89 -14.24 12.61
C THR A 105 27.81 -15.21 13.36
N SER A 106 27.54 -15.49 14.64
CA SER A 106 28.28 -16.49 15.42
C SER A 106 27.71 -17.89 15.21
N THR A 107 28.54 -18.84 14.76
CA THR A 107 28.15 -20.20 14.36
C THR A 107 27.82 -21.14 15.54
N THR A 108 27.31 -20.60 16.64
CA THR A 108 27.11 -21.34 17.91
C THR A 108 25.72 -21.19 18.53
N THR A 109 24.83 -20.35 18.00
CA THR A 109 23.42 -20.29 18.45
C THR A 109 22.46 -20.80 17.38
N HIS A 110 22.27 -22.13 17.33
CA HIS A 110 21.04 -22.69 16.82
C HIS A 110 19.95 -22.41 17.86
N GLY A 111 19.07 -21.45 17.59
CA GLY A 111 17.88 -21.22 18.40
C GLY A 111 16.80 -22.24 18.09
N ASP A 112 15.76 -22.30 18.94
CA ASP A 112 14.51 -22.95 18.58
C ASP A 112 13.85 -22.27 17.36
N CYS A 113 12.80 -22.91 16.81
CA CYS A 113 12.07 -22.42 15.65
C CYS A 113 11.53 -20.99 15.86
N MET A 114 10.85 -20.74 16.99
CA MET A 114 10.28 -19.44 17.32
C MET A 114 11.36 -18.35 17.43
N THR A 115 12.44 -18.59 18.18
CA THR A 115 13.54 -17.62 18.36
C THR A 115 14.27 -17.34 17.05
N THR A 116 14.54 -18.37 16.25
CA THR A 116 15.27 -18.23 14.97
C THR A 116 14.44 -17.44 13.96
N SER A 117 13.17 -17.81 13.77
CA SER A 117 12.26 -17.11 12.85
C SER A 117 11.93 -15.69 13.30
N LEU A 118 11.74 -15.46 14.60
CA LEU A 118 11.52 -14.12 15.15
C LEU A 118 12.74 -13.22 14.91
N ARG A 119 13.95 -13.69 15.24
CA ARG A 119 15.19 -12.92 15.03
C ARG A 119 15.41 -12.58 13.56
N PHE A 120 15.23 -13.55 12.66
CA PHE A 120 15.33 -13.35 11.21
C PHE A 120 14.33 -12.30 10.71
N ARG A 121 13.06 -12.42 11.12
CA ARG A 121 12.00 -11.48 10.73
C ARG A 121 12.32 -10.06 11.18
N LEU A 122 12.59 -9.85 12.46
CA LEU A 122 12.82 -8.51 13.01
C LEU A 122 14.07 -7.85 12.40
N LEU A 123 15.13 -8.63 12.11
CA LEU A 123 16.31 -8.13 11.41
C LEU A 123 15.97 -7.67 9.98
N ARG A 124 15.25 -8.48 9.18
CA ARG A 124 14.85 -8.06 7.82
C ARG A 124 13.83 -6.91 7.82
N GLN A 125 12.94 -6.87 8.80
CA GLN A 125 11.94 -5.81 8.96
C GLN A 125 12.58 -4.44 9.22
N GLU A 126 13.73 -4.40 9.91
CA GLU A 126 14.54 -3.20 10.17
C GLU A 126 15.73 -3.06 9.19
N GLY A 127 15.59 -3.58 7.97
CA GLY A 127 16.54 -3.34 6.86
C GLY A 127 17.87 -4.13 6.92
N TYR A 128 18.06 -5.01 7.91
CA TYR A 128 19.27 -5.82 7.99
C TYR A 128 19.15 -7.07 7.09
N TYR A 129 20.00 -7.15 6.05
CA TYR A 129 20.20 -8.40 5.32
C TYR A 129 20.75 -9.50 6.26
N VAL A 130 20.07 -10.65 6.25
CA VAL A 130 20.40 -11.91 6.94
C VAL A 130 20.12 -13.02 5.95
N SER A 131 21.03 -13.99 5.78
CA SER A 131 20.79 -15.10 4.84
C SER A 131 19.64 -15.99 5.28
N ALA A 132 18.91 -16.55 4.33
CA ALA A 132 17.86 -17.54 4.57
C ALA A 132 18.39 -18.88 5.09
N ASP A 133 19.69 -19.16 4.90
CA ASP A 133 20.38 -20.39 5.34
C ASP A 133 20.26 -20.68 6.85
N VAL A 134 19.91 -19.68 7.66
CA VAL A 134 19.62 -19.87 9.10
C VAL A 134 18.53 -20.91 9.37
N PHE A 135 17.66 -21.17 8.38
CA PHE A 135 16.60 -22.17 8.47
C PHE A 135 17.02 -23.58 8.03
N GLU A 136 18.22 -23.78 7.47
CA GLU A 136 18.76 -25.13 7.25
C GLU A 136 18.97 -25.87 8.59
N GLY A 137 19.20 -25.13 9.68
CA GLY A 137 19.20 -25.68 11.05
C GLY A 137 17.83 -26.16 11.58
N LEU A 138 16.75 -26.02 10.79
CA LEU A 138 15.41 -26.56 11.07
C LEU A 138 15.04 -27.74 10.15
N LYS A 139 15.99 -28.23 9.34
CA LYS A 139 15.81 -29.35 8.41
C LYS A 139 16.41 -30.67 8.93
N ASP A 140 15.86 -31.76 8.44
CA ASP A 140 16.29 -33.14 8.69
C ASP A 140 17.43 -33.58 7.75
N GLU A 141 17.93 -34.81 7.93
CA GLU A 141 18.98 -35.40 7.08
C GLU A 141 18.53 -35.62 5.61
N GLU A 142 17.24 -35.51 5.29
CA GLU A 142 16.70 -35.53 3.93
C GLU A 142 16.56 -34.11 3.32
N GLY A 143 16.93 -33.06 4.04
CA GLY A 143 16.85 -31.66 3.61
C GLY A 143 15.44 -31.05 3.71
N LYS A 144 14.53 -31.66 4.47
CA LYS A 144 13.13 -31.21 4.65
C LYS A 144 12.94 -30.65 6.05
N PHE A 145 11.99 -29.72 6.24
CA PHE A 145 11.70 -29.20 7.58
C PHE A 145 11.25 -30.32 8.53
N ASP A 146 11.89 -30.39 9.71
CA ASP A 146 11.71 -31.49 10.66
C ASP A 146 10.25 -31.63 11.12
N GLN A 147 9.73 -32.85 11.04
CA GLN A 147 8.37 -33.22 11.47
C GLN A 147 8.15 -32.99 12.97
N ASN A 148 9.21 -32.97 13.80
CA ASN A 148 9.12 -32.63 15.22
C ASN A 148 8.59 -31.19 15.45
N LEU A 149 8.75 -30.29 14.48
CA LEU A 149 8.21 -28.92 14.52
C LEU A 149 6.68 -28.88 14.52
N SER A 150 6.00 -29.97 14.14
CA SER A 150 4.53 -30.03 14.07
C SER A 150 3.80 -29.80 15.40
N GLY A 151 4.47 -29.99 16.54
CA GLY A 151 3.93 -29.67 17.86
C GLY A 151 4.07 -28.21 18.29
N ASP A 152 4.98 -27.44 17.69
CA ASP A 152 5.24 -26.04 18.08
C ASP A 152 4.45 -25.06 17.21
N ILE A 153 3.18 -24.85 17.58
CA ILE A 153 2.30 -23.90 16.89
C ILE A 153 2.88 -22.47 16.90
N LYS A 154 3.65 -22.07 17.93
CA LYS A 154 4.24 -20.72 17.99
C LYS A 154 5.44 -20.59 17.06
N GLY A 155 6.32 -21.59 17.02
CA GLY A 155 7.40 -21.69 16.05
C GLY A 155 6.89 -21.74 14.62
N LEU A 156 5.87 -22.55 14.33
CA LEU A 156 5.24 -22.61 13.01
C LEU A 156 4.64 -21.25 12.58
N MET A 157 3.95 -20.53 13.48
CA MET A 157 3.48 -19.16 13.20
C MET A 157 4.63 -18.18 12.95
N ALA A 158 5.69 -18.24 13.77
CA ALA A 158 6.87 -17.38 13.61
C ALA A 158 7.59 -17.66 12.28
N LEU A 159 7.70 -18.93 11.88
CA LEU A 159 8.28 -19.39 10.62
C LEU A 159 7.44 -18.94 9.42
N TYR A 160 6.11 -19.03 9.52
CA TYR A 160 5.21 -18.50 8.50
C TYR A 160 5.36 -16.99 8.33
N GLU A 161 5.38 -16.22 9.43
CA GLU A 161 5.60 -14.77 9.43
C GLU A 161 6.98 -14.39 8.86
N ALA A 162 8.03 -15.14 9.20
CA ALA A 162 9.39 -14.95 8.69
C ALA A 162 9.49 -15.23 7.18
N SER A 163 8.81 -16.26 6.68
CA SER A 163 8.83 -16.65 5.27
C SER A 163 8.33 -15.56 4.31
N GLN A 164 7.55 -14.59 4.80
CA GLN A 164 7.00 -13.50 3.99
C GLN A 164 8.04 -12.48 3.54
N PHE A 165 9.21 -12.47 4.19
CA PHE A 165 10.38 -11.67 3.83
C PHE A 165 11.25 -12.34 2.76
N SER A 166 10.75 -13.36 2.05
CA SER A 166 11.50 -14.05 0.99
C SER A 166 11.86 -13.14 -0.17
N MET A 167 13.00 -13.42 -0.78
CA MET A 167 13.48 -12.78 -2.00
C MET A 167 13.64 -13.81 -3.13
N GLU A 168 13.87 -13.33 -4.34
CA GLU A 168 14.20 -14.15 -5.50
C GLU A 168 15.39 -15.09 -5.19
N GLY A 169 15.22 -16.39 -5.47
CA GLY A 169 16.23 -17.42 -5.24
C GLY A 169 16.23 -18.06 -3.84
N GLU A 170 15.47 -17.53 -2.88
CA GLU A 170 15.46 -18.03 -1.49
C GLU A 170 14.44 -19.16 -1.27
N ASN A 171 14.58 -20.24 -2.06
CA ASN A 171 13.63 -21.36 -2.10
C ASN A 171 13.28 -21.95 -0.72
N ILE A 172 14.23 -21.97 0.22
CA ILE A 172 14.01 -22.42 1.60
C ILE A 172 12.89 -21.65 2.33
N LEU A 173 12.64 -20.38 1.97
CA LEU A 173 11.56 -19.58 2.55
C LEU A 173 10.21 -19.89 1.91
N ASP A 174 10.17 -20.19 0.61
CA ASP A 174 8.96 -20.71 -0.04
C ASP A 174 8.61 -22.11 0.54
N GLU A 175 9.60 -22.98 0.73
CA GLU A 175 9.46 -24.26 1.45
C GLU A 175 8.97 -24.05 2.90
N ALA A 176 9.53 -23.08 3.63
CA ALA A 176 9.14 -22.77 5.00
C ALA A 176 7.70 -22.25 5.09
N ARG A 177 7.28 -21.38 4.16
CA ARG A 177 5.91 -20.88 4.03
C ARG A 177 4.94 -22.04 3.84
N ASP A 178 5.20 -22.89 2.85
CA ASP A 178 4.26 -23.94 2.46
C ASP A 178 4.24 -25.10 3.49
N TYR A 179 5.38 -25.38 4.13
CA TYR A 179 5.47 -26.30 5.25
C TYR A 179 4.66 -25.83 6.46
N SER A 180 4.91 -24.60 6.93
CA SER A 180 4.24 -24.02 8.09
C SER A 180 2.76 -23.80 7.84
N ALA A 181 2.37 -23.22 6.71
CA ALA A 181 0.97 -23.00 6.35
C ALA A 181 0.15 -24.29 6.33
N ARG A 182 0.70 -25.37 5.76
CA ARG A 182 0.04 -26.69 5.70
C ARG A 182 -0.19 -27.29 7.08
N LEU A 183 0.79 -27.21 7.98
CA LEU A 183 0.67 -27.74 9.34
C LEU A 183 -0.28 -26.88 10.20
N LEU A 184 -0.19 -25.56 10.10
CA LEU A 184 -1.08 -24.63 10.78
C LEU A 184 -2.54 -24.85 10.35
N ASN A 185 -2.83 -24.91 9.04
CA ASN A 185 -4.17 -25.24 8.54
C ASN A 185 -4.69 -26.61 9.05
N ALA A 186 -3.81 -27.62 9.11
CA ALA A 186 -4.19 -28.95 9.58
C ALA A 186 -4.54 -29.00 11.07
N CYS A 187 -3.95 -28.13 11.91
CA CYS A 187 -4.21 -28.12 13.35
C CYS A 187 -5.39 -27.22 13.78
N VAL A 188 -5.82 -26.22 12.98
CA VAL A 188 -6.90 -25.25 13.36
C VAL A 188 -8.11 -25.93 14.01
N THR A 189 -8.61 -27.02 13.42
CA THR A 189 -9.80 -27.77 13.88
C THR A 189 -9.62 -28.50 15.22
N GLN A 190 -8.40 -28.55 15.76
CA GLN A 190 -8.02 -29.23 16.99
C GLN A 190 -7.63 -28.24 18.11
N LEU A 191 -7.49 -26.94 17.78
CA LEU A 191 -7.10 -25.89 18.71
C LEU A 191 -8.31 -25.34 19.49
N GLY A 192 -8.05 -24.73 20.65
CA GLY A 192 -9.06 -23.92 21.34
C GLY A 192 -9.41 -22.66 20.53
N HIS A 193 -10.67 -22.23 20.59
CA HIS A 193 -11.27 -21.15 19.79
C HIS A 193 -10.34 -19.94 19.54
N ASP A 194 -9.76 -19.36 20.60
CA ASP A 194 -8.94 -18.16 20.45
C ASP A 194 -7.60 -18.46 19.77
N GLN A 195 -7.01 -19.63 20.00
CA GLN A 195 -5.77 -20.05 19.33
C GLN A 195 -6.03 -20.44 17.87
N ALA A 196 -7.17 -21.06 17.56
CA ALA A 196 -7.63 -21.31 16.19
C ALA A 196 -7.74 -19.98 15.42
N ARG A 197 -8.47 -18.99 15.95
CA ARG A 197 -8.59 -17.64 15.38
C ARG A 197 -7.22 -16.98 15.16
N ILE A 198 -6.31 -17.08 16.12
CA ILE A 198 -4.96 -16.50 16.03
C ILE A 198 -4.16 -17.12 14.87
N VAL A 199 -4.28 -18.44 14.67
CA VAL A 199 -3.64 -19.14 13.54
C VAL A 199 -4.28 -18.76 12.21
N GLU A 200 -5.62 -18.79 12.10
CA GLU A 200 -6.36 -18.38 10.89
C GLU A 200 -6.02 -16.93 10.48
N HIS A 201 -6.00 -16.02 11.46
CA HIS A 201 -5.64 -14.61 11.27
C HIS A 201 -4.19 -14.44 10.79
N THR A 202 -3.25 -15.22 11.34
CA THR A 202 -1.84 -15.18 10.90
C THR A 202 -1.66 -15.72 9.48
N LEU A 203 -2.43 -16.75 9.09
CA LEU A 203 -2.40 -17.34 7.75
C LEU A 203 -3.05 -16.45 6.68
N THR A 204 -4.10 -15.71 7.05
CA THR A 204 -4.83 -14.82 6.13
C THR A 204 -4.18 -13.45 6.05
N HIS A 205 -3.64 -12.96 7.16
CA HIS A 205 -3.05 -11.63 7.31
C HIS A 205 -1.65 -11.71 7.96
N PRO A 206 -0.64 -12.21 7.23
CA PRO A 206 0.75 -12.07 7.68
C PRO A 206 1.11 -10.60 7.93
N HIS A 207 1.82 -10.31 9.02
CA HIS A 207 2.13 -8.96 9.49
C HIS A 207 2.89 -8.14 8.44
N HIS A 208 3.82 -8.76 7.71
CA HIS A 208 4.61 -8.05 6.69
C HIS A 208 3.78 -7.58 5.48
N LYS A 209 2.67 -8.26 5.18
CA LYS A 209 1.80 -7.96 4.03
C LYS A 209 0.46 -7.32 4.44
N SER A 210 0.33 -6.91 5.70
CA SER A 210 -0.88 -6.31 6.27
C SER A 210 -0.56 -4.99 6.97
N LEU A 211 -1.44 -3.99 6.90
CA LEU A 211 -1.24 -2.72 7.61
C LEU A 211 -1.24 -2.92 9.14
N ALA A 212 -0.19 -2.48 9.81
CA ALA A 212 0.02 -2.77 11.23
C ALA A 212 -1.09 -2.21 12.14
N ARG A 213 -1.63 -1.02 11.86
CA ARG A 213 -2.72 -0.41 12.66
C ARG A 213 -4.04 -1.20 12.58
N PHE A 214 -4.35 -1.82 11.43
CA PHE A 214 -5.49 -2.73 11.29
C PHE A 214 -5.32 -3.97 12.19
N MET A 215 -4.09 -4.48 12.26
CA MET A 215 -3.72 -5.68 13.02
C MET A 215 -3.60 -5.44 14.54
N ALA A 216 -3.25 -4.21 14.95
CA ALA A 216 -2.94 -3.85 16.33
C ALA A 216 -4.09 -4.16 17.32
N LYS A 217 -5.37 -4.01 16.92
CA LYS A 217 -6.52 -4.34 17.78
C LYS A 217 -6.62 -5.84 18.08
N ASN A 218 -6.28 -6.70 17.11
CA ASN A 218 -6.21 -8.14 17.31
C ASN A 218 -5.01 -8.50 18.20
N PHE A 219 -3.85 -7.89 17.97
CA PHE A 219 -2.66 -8.10 18.82
C PHE A 219 -2.87 -7.66 20.28
N LEU A 220 -3.49 -6.51 20.54
CA LEU A 220 -3.80 -6.04 21.91
C LEU A 220 -4.63 -7.05 22.73
N ARG A 221 -5.56 -7.73 22.06
CA ARG A 221 -6.45 -8.76 22.62
C ARG A 221 -5.72 -10.09 22.84
N ASP A 222 -4.96 -10.52 21.84
CA ASP A 222 -4.40 -11.88 21.75
C ASP A 222 -3.00 -12.00 22.37
N PHE A 223 -2.27 -10.90 22.57
CA PHE A 223 -0.93 -10.90 23.16
C PHE A 223 -0.97 -11.01 24.69
N HIS A 224 -0.80 -12.26 25.15
CA HIS A 224 -0.62 -12.64 26.55
C HIS A 224 0.86 -12.89 26.85
N CYS A 225 1.56 -11.84 27.31
CA CYS A 225 2.91 -11.95 27.87
C CYS A 225 2.83 -11.88 29.40
N THR A 226 3.72 -12.62 30.09
CA THR A 226 3.85 -12.62 31.56
C THR A 226 4.71 -11.49 32.11
N ASN A 227 5.33 -10.69 31.22
CA ASN A 227 6.38 -9.76 31.59
C ASN A 227 5.76 -8.40 31.92
N GLY A 228 6.21 -7.77 33.02
CA GLY A 228 5.50 -6.64 33.65
C GLY A 228 5.31 -5.39 32.78
N TRP A 229 6.09 -5.23 31.70
CA TRP A 229 6.02 -4.08 30.82
C TRP A 229 4.82 -4.05 29.87
N ILE A 230 4.11 -5.17 29.66
CA ILE A 230 3.04 -5.21 28.65
C ILE A 230 1.86 -4.28 28.99
N ASP A 231 1.57 -4.07 30.27
CA ASP A 231 0.50 -3.15 30.68
C ASP A 231 0.91 -1.68 30.48
N ASP A 232 2.19 -1.34 30.61
CA ASP A 232 2.69 0.01 30.30
C ASP A 232 2.75 0.27 28.80
N LEU A 233 3.14 -0.74 28.00
CA LEU A 233 3.05 -0.68 26.55
C LEU A 233 1.59 -0.51 26.08
N LYS A 234 0.64 -1.23 26.70
CA LYS A 234 -0.80 -1.09 26.40
C LYS A 234 -1.36 0.29 26.75
N LYS A 235 -0.85 0.96 27.79
CA LYS A 235 -1.18 2.37 28.10
C LYS A 235 -0.63 3.31 27.04
N LEU A 236 0.65 3.18 26.70
CA LEU A 236 1.32 4.01 25.68
C LEU A 236 0.64 3.86 24.31
N ALA A 237 0.48 2.63 23.82
CA ALA A 237 -0.14 2.37 22.52
C ALA A 237 -1.58 2.90 22.44
N LYS A 238 -2.34 2.89 23.55
CA LYS A 238 -3.64 3.56 23.59
C LYS A 238 -3.51 5.09 23.46
N ALA A 239 -2.64 5.73 24.26
CA ALA A 239 -2.44 7.18 24.21
C ALA A 239 -1.97 7.63 22.82
N ASP A 240 -1.11 6.85 22.18
CA ASP A 240 -0.61 7.07 20.82
C ASP A 240 -1.72 6.96 19.77
N ILE A 241 -2.57 5.92 19.83
CA ILE A 241 -3.75 5.78 18.97
C ILE A 241 -4.74 6.93 19.17
N ASP A 242 -5.02 7.34 20.41
CA ASP A 242 -5.90 8.47 20.72
C ASP A 242 -5.35 9.81 20.17
N MET A 243 -4.02 9.98 20.13
CA MET A 243 -3.34 11.14 19.53
C MET A 243 -3.31 11.10 18.00
N ALA A 244 -2.94 9.96 17.40
CA ALA A 244 -2.93 9.77 15.95
C ALA A 244 -4.33 9.95 15.36
N GLN A 245 -5.37 9.39 15.99
CA GLN A 245 -6.77 9.63 15.64
C GLN A 245 -7.14 11.12 15.62
N SER A 246 -6.74 11.89 16.63
CA SER A 246 -7.01 13.34 16.65
C SER A 246 -6.28 14.09 15.52
N THR A 247 -5.10 13.62 15.12
CA THR A 247 -4.34 14.17 13.98
C THR A 247 -5.04 13.86 12.66
N PHE A 248 -5.41 12.59 12.43
CA PHE A 248 -6.11 12.17 11.20
C PHE A 248 -7.50 12.82 11.05
N GLN A 249 -8.24 13.01 12.14
CA GLN A 249 -9.52 13.74 12.11
C GLN A 249 -9.33 15.21 11.66
N ASN A 250 -8.26 15.88 12.10
CA ASN A 250 -7.94 17.24 11.65
C ASN A 250 -7.44 17.28 10.19
N GLU A 251 -6.77 16.24 9.71
CA GLU A 251 -6.36 16.09 8.30
C GLU A 251 -7.58 15.93 7.39
N VAL A 252 -8.53 15.06 7.74
CA VAL A 252 -9.79 14.87 6.99
C VAL A 252 -10.56 16.19 6.87
N VAL A 253 -10.71 16.96 7.95
CA VAL A 253 -11.39 18.26 7.91
C VAL A 253 -10.70 19.25 6.96
N GLN A 254 -9.36 19.30 6.94
CA GLN A 254 -8.61 20.15 6.02
C GLN A 254 -8.74 19.69 4.56
N ILE A 255 -8.77 18.39 4.32
CA ILE A 255 -8.89 17.80 2.98
C ILE A 255 -10.29 18.00 2.41
N SER A 256 -11.35 17.74 3.18
CA SER A 256 -12.73 18.02 2.76
C SER A 256 -12.97 19.52 2.52
N GLN A 257 -12.36 20.40 3.31
CA GLN A 257 -12.44 21.85 3.07
C GLN A 257 -11.68 22.26 1.80
N TRP A 258 -10.45 21.78 1.60
CA TRP A 258 -9.67 22.03 0.38
C TRP A 258 -10.39 21.53 -0.88
N TRP A 259 -10.91 20.31 -0.84
CA TRP A 259 -11.65 19.70 -1.95
C TRP A 259 -12.90 20.49 -2.33
N LYS A 260 -13.64 20.96 -1.32
CA LYS A 260 -14.80 21.84 -1.50
C LYS A 260 -14.42 23.22 -2.04
N GLU A 261 -13.31 23.80 -1.61
CA GLU A 261 -12.79 25.07 -2.14
C GLU A 261 -12.27 24.94 -3.58
N LEU A 262 -11.78 23.76 -3.97
CA LEU A 262 -11.37 23.43 -5.33
C LEU A 262 -12.55 23.34 -6.31
N GLY A 263 -13.75 23.04 -5.82
CA GLY A 263 -15.03 23.09 -6.55
C GLY A 263 -15.23 22.01 -7.63
N LEU A 264 -14.23 21.18 -7.93
CA LEU A 264 -14.28 20.24 -9.05
C LEU A 264 -15.44 19.22 -8.98
N ALA A 265 -15.89 18.83 -7.79
CA ALA A 265 -17.07 17.95 -7.63
C ALA A 265 -18.37 18.57 -8.18
N GLU A 266 -18.50 19.91 -8.19
CA GLU A 266 -19.67 20.59 -8.77
C GLU A 266 -19.63 20.68 -10.30
N GLU A 267 -18.45 20.51 -10.92
CA GLU A 267 -18.24 20.66 -12.36
C GLU A 267 -18.03 19.31 -13.06
N LEU A 268 -17.28 18.40 -12.43
CA LEU A 268 -16.92 17.07 -12.93
C LEU A 268 -17.90 15.99 -12.44
N LYS A 269 -19.21 16.23 -12.57
CA LYS A 269 -20.30 15.38 -11.99
C LYS A 269 -20.37 13.92 -12.50
N PHE A 270 -19.51 13.55 -13.43
CA PHE A 270 -19.33 12.17 -13.92
C PHE A 270 -18.26 11.40 -13.13
N ALA A 271 -17.34 12.12 -12.46
CA ALA A 271 -16.21 11.55 -11.74
C ALA A 271 -16.57 11.18 -10.29
N ARG A 272 -15.75 10.34 -9.69
CA ARG A 272 -15.85 9.89 -8.30
C ARG A 272 -15.60 11.06 -7.34
N ASP A 273 -16.55 11.35 -6.46
CA ASP A 273 -16.41 12.33 -5.36
C ASP A 273 -16.10 11.59 -4.05
N GLN A 274 -14.81 11.31 -3.80
CA GLN A 274 -14.39 10.42 -2.72
C GLN A 274 -13.14 10.91 -1.94
N PRO A 275 -13.07 12.18 -1.49
CA PRO A 275 -11.89 12.76 -0.81
C PRO A 275 -11.43 11.96 0.41
N VAL A 276 -12.35 11.35 1.15
CA VAL A 276 -12.01 10.46 2.28
C VAL A 276 -11.34 9.17 1.78
N LYS A 277 -11.78 8.53 0.68
CA LYS A 277 -11.12 7.32 0.12
C LYS A 277 -9.70 7.65 -0.32
N TRP A 278 -9.50 8.81 -0.95
CA TRP A 278 -8.19 9.28 -1.42
C TRP A 278 -7.23 9.59 -0.27
N TYR A 279 -7.73 10.16 0.83
CA TYR A 279 -6.92 10.45 2.01
C TYR A 279 -6.34 9.17 2.66
N ILE A 280 -7.11 8.07 2.75
CA ILE A 280 -6.67 6.85 3.44
C ILE A 280 -5.34 6.33 2.87
N TRP A 281 -5.14 6.41 1.55
CA TRP A 281 -3.88 6.03 0.90
C TRP A 281 -2.68 6.76 1.51
N THR A 282 -2.84 8.05 1.83
CA THR A 282 -1.77 8.83 2.48
C THR A 282 -1.65 8.55 3.97
N MET A 283 -2.79 8.33 4.65
CA MET A 283 -2.87 8.01 6.07
C MET A 283 -2.03 6.79 6.44
N THR A 284 -1.93 5.82 5.53
CA THR A 284 -1.21 4.56 5.76
C THR A 284 0.21 4.56 5.19
N CYS A 285 0.54 5.41 4.22
CA CYS A 285 1.91 5.51 3.66
C CYS A 285 2.92 5.78 4.78
N ASP A 286 2.66 6.81 5.59
CA ASP A 286 3.32 7.01 6.88
C ASP A 286 2.30 7.44 7.93
N GLU A 287 2.29 6.75 9.08
CA GLU A 287 1.32 6.93 10.14
C GLU A 287 1.82 7.82 11.30
N ASP A 288 3.07 8.27 11.29
CA ASP A 288 3.62 9.14 12.33
C ASP A 288 2.93 10.53 12.29
N PRO A 289 2.42 11.06 13.42
CA PRO A 289 1.74 12.36 13.46
C PRO A 289 2.54 13.54 12.88
N SER A 290 3.87 13.50 12.88
CA SER A 290 4.73 14.56 12.34
C SER A 290 4.62 14.74 10.82
N PHE A 291 4.25 13.69 10.08
CA PHE A 291 4.09 13.73 8.61
C PHE A 291 2.71 14.28 8.14
N SER A 292 2.00 14.99 9.01
CA SER A 292 0.66 15.53 8.74
C SER A 292 0.59 16.42 7.49
N GLU A 293 1.54 17.35 7.32
CA GLU A 293 1.58 18.18 6.10
C GLU A 293 1.90 17.35 4.84
N LEU A 294 2.73 16.30 4.95
CA LEU A 294 3.01 15.41 3.82
C LEU A 294 1.73 14.70 3.38
N ARG A 295 0.95 14.14 4.30
CA ARG A 295 -0.30 13.42 3.99
C ARG A 295 -1.34 14.31 3.31
N ILE A 296 -1.56 15.52 3.84
CA ILE A 296 -2.47 16.50 3.25
C ILE A 296 -2.04 16.87 1.82
N ASN A 297 -0.74 17.15 1.60
CA ASN A 297 -0.24 17.49 0.27
C ASN A 297 -0.28 16.30 -0.70
N LEU A 298 -0.02 15.08 -0.23
CA LEU A 298 -0.03 13.85 -1.03
C LEU A 298 -1.45 13.40 -1.40
N THR A 299 -2.48 13.81 -0.64
CA THR A 299 -3.88 13.49 -0.99
C THR A 299 -4.29 14.20 -2.27
N LYS A 300 -3.72 15.38 -2.54
CA LYS A 300 -3.99 16.18 -3.75
C LYS A 300 -3.67 15.42 -5.05
N PRO A 301 -2.44 14.95 -5.32
CA PRO A 301 -2.15 14.18 -6.52
C PRO A 301 -2.94 12.86 -6.59
N ILE A 302 -3.21 12.17 -5.47
CA ILE A 302 -4.06 10.96 -5.49
C ILE A 302 -5.46 11.28 -6.00
N SER A 303 -6.05 12.40 -5.56
CA SER A 303 -7.35 12.88 -6.06
C SER A 303 -7.32 13.06 -7.58
N PHE A 304 -6.23 13.60 -8.13
CA PHE A 304 -6.07 13.82 -9.57
C PHE A 304 -5.78 12.57 -10.39
N VAL A 305 -5.22 11.50 -9.80
CA VAL A 305 -5.17 10.19 -10.46
C VAL A 305 -6.60 9.74 -10.77
N TYR A 306 -7.48 9.66 -9.75
CA TYR A 306 -8.88 9.23 -9.92
C TYR A 306 -9.69 10.14 -10.85
N LEU A 307 -9.51 11.46 -10.80
CA LEU A 307 -10.22 12.39 -11.71
C LEU A 307 -9.79 12.23 -13.18
N ILE A 308 -8.52 11.96 -13.43
CA ILE A 308 -8.02 11.78 -14.80
C ILE A 308 -8.40 10.39 -15.32
N ASP A 309 -8.34 9.37 -14.48
CA ASP A 309 -8.87 8.01 -14.73
C ASP A 309 -10.34 8.07 -15.19
N ASP A 310 -11.22 8.79 -14.45
CA ASP A 310 -12.62 9.02 -14.82
C ASP A 310 -12.81 9.78 -16.16
N ILE A 311 -11.89 10.68 -16.50
CA ILE A 311 -11.91 11.40 -17.79
C ILE A 311 -11.58 10.46 -18.95
N PHE A 312 -10.74 9.44 -18.75
CA PHE A 312 -10.31 8.52 -19.81
C PHE A 312 -11.27 7.34 -19.99
N ASP A 313 -11.73 6.72 -18.91
CA ASP A 313 -12.56 5.50 -18.98
C ASP A 313 -14.05 5.78 -19.21
N VAL A 314 -14.59 6.83 -18.55
CA VAL A 314 -16.05 7.01 -18.42
C VAL A 314 -16.59 8.10 -19.35
N TYR A 315 -15.83 9.19 -19.56
CA TYR A 315 -16.39 10.42 -20.12
C TYR A 315 -15.82 10.88 -21.47
N GLY A 316 -14.49 10.91 -21.62
CA GLY A 316 -13.83 11.48 -22.78
C GLY A 316 -13.92 10.62 -24.03
N THR A 317 -14.07 11.22 -25.21
CA THR A 317 -13.86 10.48 -26.46
C THR A 317 -12.38 10.28 -26.74
N LEU A 318 -12.02 9.23 -27.49
CA LEU A 318 -10.63 8.90 -27.84
C LEU A 318 -9.84 10.09 -28.43
N GLN A 319 -10.50 10.99 -29.16
CA GLN A 319 -9.89 12.22 -29.68
C GLN A 319 -9.59 13.21 -28.54
N GLU A 320 -10.59 13.55 -27.72
CA GLU A 320 -10.44 14.50 -26.62
C GLU A 320 -9.35 14.05 -25.61
N VAL A 321 -9.27 12.75 -25.30
CA VAL A 321 -8.22 12.22 -24.40
C VAL A 321 -6.85 12.11 -25.07
N THR A 322 -6.79 11.97 -26.39
CA THR A 322 -5.53 12.10 -27.15
C THR A 322 -5.01 13.53 -27.07
N ASP A 323 -5.86 14.51 -27.34
CA ASP A 323 -5.50 15.93 -27.34
C ASP A 323 -5.15 16.41 -25.92
N PHE A 324 -5.87 15.95 -24.89
CA PHE A 324 -5.53 16.17 -23.48
C PHE A 324 -4.17 15.54 -23.11
N THR A 325 -3.88 14.32 -23.56
CA THR A 325 -2.59 13.67 -23.30
C THR A 325 -1.43 14.44 -23.95
N GLU A 326 -1.59 14.91 -25.19
CA GLU A 326 -0.56 15.70 -25.88
C GLU A 326 -0.31 17.03 -25.16
N ALA A 327 -1.38 17.69 -24.70
CA ALA A 327 -1.30 18.94 -23.96
C ALA A 327 -0.68 18.77 -22.56
N VAL A 328 -1.05 17.73 -21.79
CA VAL A 328 -0.42 17.40 -20.49
C VAL A 328 1.05 17.02 -20.68
N HIS A 329 1.38 16.22 -21.69
CA HIS A 329 2.75 15.79 -21.95
C HIS A 329 3.70 16.95 -22.31
N ARG A 330 3.21 17.97 -23.02
CA ARG A 330 3.95 19.22 -23.29
C ARG A 330 3.85 20.27 -22.19
N TRP A 331 2.87 20.13 -21.30
CA TRP A 331 2.44 21.14 -20.35
C TRP A 331 2.00 22.45 -21.02
N ASP A 332 1.17 22.33 -22.06
CA ASP A 332 0.80 23.38 -23.00
C ASP A 332 -0.58 23.99 -22.69
N HIS A 333 -0.59 25.13 -22.00
CA HIS A 333 -1.81 25.86 -21.63
C HIS A 333 -2.63 26.33 -22.85
N ASP A 334 -2.00 26.70 -23.97
CA ASP A 334 -2.70 27.19 -25.16
C ASP A 334 -3.44 26.05 -25.89
N ALA A 335 -2.86 24.83 -25.88
CA ALA A 335 -3.51 23.62 -26.34
C ALA A 335 -4.70 23.22 -25.43
N ILE A 336 -4.53 23.28 -24.10
CA ILE A 336 -5.62 23.06 -23.14
C ILE A 336 -6.78 24.04 -23.39
N GLU A 337 -6.51 25.29 -23.76
CA GLU A 337 -7.55 26.27 -24.07
C GLU A 337 -8.40 25.94 -25.33
N GLN A 338 -8.06 24.89 -26.10
CA GLN A 338 -8.92 24.37 -27.17
C GLN A 338 -9.86 23.24 -26.71
N LEU A 339 -9.60 22.61 -25.56
CA LEU A 339 -10.31 21.43 -25.09
C LEU A 339 -11.70 21.72 -24.50
N PRO A 340 -12.53 20.67 -24.24
CA PRO A 340 -13.75 20.80 -23.45
C PRO A 340 -13.52 21.42 -22.06
N TYR A 341 -14.54 22.09 -21.53
CA TYR A 341 -14.46 22.81 -20.25
C TYR A 341 -14.04 21.92 -19.06
N HIS A 342 -14.51 20.68 -18.99
CA HIS A 342 -14.16 19.73 -17.92
C HIS A 342 -12.66 19.39 -17.90
N MET A 343 -12.04 19.21 -19.08
CA MET A 343 -10.60 19.00 -19.22
C MET A 343 -9.79 20.25 -18.85
N LYS A 344 -10.27 21.44 -19.25
CA LYS A 344 -9.66 22.74 -18.91
C LYS A 344 -9.53 22.96 -17.41
N ILE A 345 -10.64 22.83 -16.68
CA ILE A 345 -10.63 23.05 -15.22
C ILE A 345 -9.81 21.98 -14.49
N CYS A 346 -9.83 20.73 -14.97
CA CYS A 346 -9.01 19.65 -14.42
C CYS A 346 -7.52 19.94 -14.62
N PHE A 347 -7.07 20.26 -15.84
CA PHE A 347 -5.67 20.61 -16.09
C PHE A 347 -5.23 21.84 -15.31
N LYS A 348 -6.06 22.89 -15.24
CA LYS A 348 -5.71 24.11 -14.52
C LYS A 348 -5.48 23.82 -13.03
N ALA A 349 -6.40 23.09 -12.39
CA ALA A 349 -6.26 22.71 -11.00
C ALA A 349 -5.05 21.76 -10.78
N LEU A 350 -4.77 20.86 -11.72
CA LEU A 350 -3.57 20.01 -11.73
C LEU A 350 -2.28 20.86 -11.76
N ASP A 351 -2.21 21.89 -12.59
CA ASP A 351 -1.06 22.81 -12.66
C ASP A 351 -0.95 23.67 -11.40
N ASP A 352 -2.03 24.27 -10.93
CA ASP A 352 -2.05 25.05 -9.67
C ASP A 352 -1.50 24.21 -8.49
N ILE A 353 -1.91 22.94 -8.36
CA ILE A 353 -1.45 22.00 -7.33
C ILE A 353 0.00 21.53 -7.56
N THR A 354 0.38 21.24 -8.80
CA THR A 354 1.75 20.80 -9.13
C THR A 354 2.75 21.93 -8.85
N ASN A 355 2.38 23.19 -9.11
CA ASN A 355 3.17 24.36 -8.72
C ASN A 355 3.16 24.59 -7.20
N GLU A 356 2.02 24.41 -6.51
CA GLU A 356 1.93 24.52 -5.04
C GLU A 356 2.91 23.56 -4.34
N ILE A 357 2.87 22.27 -4.71
CA ILE A 357 3.75 21.24 -4.16
C ILE A 357 5.20 21.53 -4.50
N SER A 358 5.49 21.87 -5.77
CA SER A 358 6.86 22.20 -6.21
C SER A 358 7.44 23.39 -5.45
N TYR A 359 6.63 24.41 -5.18
CA TYR A 359 7.02 25.57 -4.37
C TYR A 359 7.27 25.22 -2.90
N LYS A 360 6.46 24.34 -2.29
CA LYS A 360 6.69 23.85 -0.91
C LYS A 360 8.00 23.09 -0.80
N VAL A 361 8.23 22.11 -1.68
CA VAL A 361 9.48 21.32 -1.73
C VAL A 361 10.69 22.22 -1.92
N TYR A 362 10.62 23.20 -2.84
CA TYR A 362 11.69 24.17 -3.05
C TYR A 362 11.94 25.08 -1.84
N LYS A 363 10.87 25.56 -1.19
CA LYS A 363 10.96 26.42 0.00
C LYS A 363 11.54 25.67 1.22
N GLN A 364 11.27 24.38 1.35
CA GLN A 364 11.65 23.57 2.52
C GLN A 364 13.02 22.90 2.35
N TYR A 365 13.33 22.37 1.16
CA TYR A 365 14.54 21.56 0.91
C TYR A 365 15.49 22.18 -0.14
N GLY A 366 15.12 23.29 -0.78
CA GLY A 366 15.92 23.94 -1.84
C GLY A 366 15.88 23.24 -3.20
N TRP A 367 15.18 22.10 -3.34
CA TRP A 367 15.05 21.34 -4.58
C TRP A 367 13.76 21.70 -5.31
N ASN A 368 13.82 21.91 -6.63
CA ASN A 368 12.62 22.13 -7.46
C ASN A 368 12.24 20.84 -8.20
N PRO A 369 11.12 20.17 -7.85
CA PRO A 369 10.71 18.91 -8.49
C PRO A 369 9.83 19.09 -9.73
N LEU A 370 9.49 20.34 -10.10
CA LEU A 370 8.44 20.67 -11.08
C LEU A 370 8.54 19.88 -12.40
N ASP A 371 9.73 19.80 -12.99
CA ASP A 371 9.95 19.09 -14.26
C ASP A 371 9.75 17.56 -14.11
N SER A 372 10.13 16.98 -12.97
CA SER A 372 9.93 15.56 -12.68
C SER A 372 8.44 15.24 -12.47
N LEU A 373 7.73 16.07 -11.69
CA LEU A 373 6.28 15.90 -11.48
C LEU A 373 5.50 16.02 -12.80
N ARG A 374 5.79 17.06 -13.60
CA ARG A 374 5.15 17.27 -14.91
C ARG A 374 5.38 16.12 -15.88
N LYS A 375 6.62 15.60 -15.98
CA LYS A 375 6.92 14.39 -16.77
C LYS A 375 6.14 13.17 -16.28
N SER A 376 6.00 12.99 -14.97
CA SER A 376 5.30 11.84 -14.39
C SER A 376 3.80 11.87 -14.69
N TRP A 377 3.16 13.04 -14.59
CA TRP A 377 1.78 13.26 -15.07
C TRP A 377 1.63 13.00 -16.57
N GLY A 378 2.60 13.47 -17.38
CA GLY A 378 2.66 13.16 -18.81
C GLY A 378 2.80 11.67 -19.11
N ARG A 379 3.57 10.92 -18.30
CA ARG A 379 3.69 9.45 -18.40
C ARG A 379 2.38 8.75 -18.04
N LEU A 380 1.71 9.17 -16.97
CA LEU A 380 0.41 8.62 -16.55
C LEU A 380 -0.66 8.78 -17.64
N CYS A 381 -0.83 9.99 -18.19
CA CYS A 381 -1.82 10.23 -19.26
C CYS A 381 -1.51 9.41 -20.53
N ASN A 382 -0.24 9.16 -20.85
CA ASN A 382 0.13 8.27 -21.97
C ASN A 382 -0.18 6.79 -21.69
N ALA A 383 -0.15 6.34 -20.43
CA ALA A 383 -0.55 5.00 -20.05
C ALA A 383 -2.06 4.81 -20.17
N PHE A 384 -2.86 5.71 -19.60
CA PHE A 384 -4.32 5.71 -19.78
C PHE A 384 -4.73 5.83 -21.25
N LEU A 385 -4.01 6.64 -22.04
CA LEU A 385 -4.28 6.75 -23.48
C LEU A 385 -3.99 5.43 -24.24
N THR A 386 -3.06 4.62 -23.75
CA THR A 386 -2.73 3.33 -24.35
C THR A 386 -3.82 2.30 -24.07
N GLU A 387 -4.31 2.24 -22.83
CA GLU A 387 -5.49 1.45 -22.44
C GLU A 387 -6.74 1.87 -23.23
N ALA A 388 -7.07 3.17 -23.27
CA ALA A 388 -8.19 3.70 -24.06
C ALA A 388 -8.09 3.34 -25.57
N LYS A 389 -6.88 3.24 -26.14
CA LYS A 389 -6.67 2.77 -27.52
C LYS A 389 -6.90 1.27 -27.67
N TRP A 390 -6.46 0.44 -26.72
CA TRP A 390 -6.75 -1.00 -26.71
C TRP A 390 -8.26 -1.24 -26.69
N PHE A 391 -8.99 -0.59 -25.78
CA PHE A 391 -10.45 -0.71 -25.68
C PHE A 391 -11.19 -0.21 -26.93
N ALA A 392 -10.84 0.98 -27.44
CA ALA A 392 -11.45 1.51 -28.65
C ALA A 392 -11.16 0.68 -29.92
N SER A 393 -10.07 -0.09 -29.93
CA SER A 393 -9.73 -1.02 -31.03
C SER A 393 -10.40 -2.39 -30.93
N GLY A 394 -10.84 -2.79 -29.73
CA GLY A 394 -11.29 -4.15 -29.43
C GLY A 394 -10.18 -5.21 -29.47
N HIS A 395 -8.91 -4.79 -29.47
CA HIS A 395 -7.74 -5.68 -29.45
C HIS A 395 -7.04 -5.57 -28.09
N LEU A 396 -7.20 -6.61 -27.26
CA LEU A 396 -6.46 -6.73 -26.01
C LEU A 396 -4.97 -6.89 -26.28
N ALA A 397 -4.15 -6.23 -25.47
CA ALA A 397 -2.71 -6.43 -25.44
C ALA A 397 -2.34 -7.82 -24.87
N LYS A 398 -1.06 -8.16 -24.97
CA LYS A 398 -0.51 -9.32 -24.24
C LYS A 398 -0.54 -9.08 -22.74
N ALA A 399 -0.55 -10.13 -21.92
CA ALA A 399 -0.66 -9.98 -20.47
C ALA A 399 0.52 -9.16 -19.88
N GLU A 400 1.76 -9.42 -20.29
CA GLU A 400 2.91 -8.67 -19.80
C GLU A 400 3.01 -7.25 -20.43
N GLU A 401 2.60 -7.07 -21.69
CA GLU A 401 2.52 -5.75 -22.35
C GLU A 401 1.47 -4.85 -21.65
N TYR A 402 0.33 -5.44 -21.30
CA TYR A 402 -0.69 -4.83 -20.47
C TYR A 402 -0.12 -4.49 -19.08
N LEU A 403 0.64 -5.37 -18.43
CA LEU A 403 1.22 -5.11 -17.11
C LEU A 403 2.27 -3.99 -17.12
N GLU A 404 3.12 -3.94 -18.15
CA GLU A 404 4.11 -2.86 -18.33
C GLU A 404 3.44 -1.49 -18.40
N ASN A 405 2.30 -1.38 -19.07
CA ASN A 405 1.47 -0.17 -19.06
C ASN A 405 0.70 0.02 -17.74
N GLY A 406 0.14 -1.07 -17.22
CA GLY A 406 -0.67 -1.15 -16.01
C GLY A 406 0.05 -0.70 -14.74
N ILE A 407 1.36 -0.94 -14.68
CA ILE A 407 2.27 -0.40 -13.65
C ILE A 407 2.26 1.14 -13.66
N ILE A 408 2.18 1.76 -14.84
CA ILE A 408 2.14 3.23 -14.96
C ILE A 408 0.72 3.77 -14.77
N SER A 409 -0.31 3.14 -15.35
CA SER A 409 -1.72 3.56 -15.20
C SER A 409 -2.24 3.43 -13.77
N SER A 410 -1.67 2.54 -12.95
CA SER A 410 -1.96 2.44 -11.51
C SER A 410 -1.83 3.74 -10.70
N GLY A 411 -1.16 4.77 -11.25
CA GLY A 411 -0.88 6.03 -10.58
C GLY A 411 0.18 5.94 -9.46
N VAL A 412 0.49 4.75 -8.95
CA VAL A 412 1.48 4.51 -7.88
C VAL A 412 2.84 5.16 -8.19
N PRO A 413 3.38 5.12 -9.42
CA PRO A 413 4.64 5.80 -9.74
C PRO A 413 4.59 7.33 -9.59
N VAL A 414 3.48 8.00 -9.95
CA VAL A 414 3.36 9.45 -9.76
C VAL A 414 3.10 9.80 -8.29
N VAL A 415 2.34 8.98 -7.56
CA VAL A 415 2.08 9.17 -6.13
C VAL A 415 3.37 9.01 -5.31
N LEU A 416 4.15 7.94 -5.53
CA LEU A 416 5.41 7.75 -4.81
C LEU A 416 6.48 8.79 -5.19
N LEU A 417 6.48 9.30 -6.44
CA LEU A 417 7.32 10.46 -6.80
C LEU A 417 6.95 11.73 -5.99
N HIS A 418 5.65 11.99 -5.79
CA HIS A 418 5.21 13.09 -4.93
C HIS A 418 5.60 12.85 -3.45
N PHE A 419 5.45 11.62 -2.93
CA PHE A 419 5.90 11.27 -1.56
C PHE A 419 7.40 11.55 -1.38
N PHE A 420 8.24 11.08 -2.31
CA PHE A 420 9.69 11.25 -2.27
C PHE A 420 10.12 12.72 -2.18
N PHE A 421 9.51 13.59 -3.00
CA PHE A 421 9.83 15.03 -2.94
C PHE A 421 9.23 15.73 -1.72
N LEU A 422 8.04 15.32 -1.25
CA LEU A 422 7.42 15.89 -0.04
C LEU A 422 8.17 15.53 1.24
N SER A 423 8.74 14.32 1.35
CA SER A 423 9.56 13.93 2.51
C SER A 423 10.93 14.60 2.51
N GLY A 424 11.49 14.91 1.33
CA GLY A 424 12.81 15.52 1.18
C GLY A 424 13.98 14.61 1.59
N GLU A 425 13.70 13.41 2.09
CA GLU A 425 14.72 12.49 2.60
C GLU A 425 15.50 11.83 1.46
N GLY A 426 16.84 11.89 1.55
CA GLY A 426 17.73 11.28 0.55
C GLY A 426 17.76 12.00 -0.81
N VAL A 427 17.11 13.17 -0.96
CA VAL A 427 17.05 13.90 -2.24
C VAL A 427 18.45 14.31 -2.71
N THR A 428 18.90 13.65 -3.77
CA THR A 428 20.16 13.88 -4.49
C THR A 428 19.91 13.77 -5.99
N GLN A 429 20.80 14.30 -6.84
CA GLN A 429 20.68 14.13 -8.29
C GLN A 429 20.55 12.66 -8.71
N LYS A 430 21.36 11.75 -8.11
CA LYS A 430 21.29 10.31 -8.41
C LYS A 430 19.93 9.71 -8.04
N SER A 431 19.37 10.04 -6.87
CA SER A 431 18.06 9.51 -6.46
C SER A 431 16.94 10.09 -7.33
N VAL A 432 17.03 11.36 -7.77
CA VAL A 432 16.10 11.96 -8.75
C VAL A 432 16.17 11.24 -10.10
N GLU A 433 17.36 11.05 -10.65
CA GLU A 433 17.59 10.27 -11.87
C GLU A 433 17.10 8.81 -11.74
N THR A 434 17.09 8.25 -10.53
CA THR A 434 16.57 6.90 -10.25
C THR A 434 15.04 6.89 -10.21
N ILE A 435 14.40 7.80 -9.46
CA ILE A 435 12.93 7.81 -9.27
C ILE A 435 12.17 8.25 -10.53
N ASP A 436 12.70 9.20 -11.32
CA ASP A 436 12.11 9.68 -12.57
C ASP A 436 11.89 8.55 -13.60
N ASN A 437 12.67 7.46 -13.50
CA ASN A 437 12.63 6.30 -14.38
C ASN A 437 11.77 5.12 -13.86
N THR A 438 11.08 5.26 -12.73
CA THR A 438 10.27 4.20 -12.09
C THR A 438 11.09 2.96 -11.71
N PRO A 439 11.87 3.01 -10.62
CA PRO A 439 12.76 1.94 -10.20
C PRO A 439 12.01 0.74 -9.60
N ASP A 440 12.67 -0.41 -9.54
CA ASP A 440 12.13 -1.72 -9.13
C ASP A 440 11.27 -1.69 -7.84
N ILE A 441 11.65 -0.89 -6.84
CA ILE A 441 10.88 -0.73 -5.59
C ILE A 441 9.51 -0.06 -5.79
N VAL A 442 9.37 0.77 -6.82
CA VAL A 442 8.14 1.47 -7.20
C VAL A 442 7.33 0.64 -8.16
N SER A 443 7.97 0.01 -9.16
CA SER A 443 7.26 -0.86 -10.10
C SER A 443 6.70 -2.10 -9.41
N ALA A 444 7.40 -2.71 -8.45
CA ALA A 444 6.86 -3.83 -7.66
C ALA A 444 5.62 -3.43 -6.84
N ALA A 445 5.65 -2.27 -6.16
CA ALA A 445 4.49 -1.75 -5.42
C ALA A 445 3.30 -1.44 -6.34
N ALA A 446 3.56 -0.89 -7.53
CA ALA A 446 2.56 -0.62 -8.55
C ALA A 446 1.98 -1.89 -9.19
N ALA A 447 2.82 -2.89 -9.47
CA ALA A 447 2.43 -4.18 -10.00
C ALA A 447 1.59 -4.97 -9.00
N ILE A 448 1.93 -4.91 -7.69
CA ILE A 448 1.08 -5.48 -6.63
C ILE A 448 -0.31 -4.82 -6.65
N LEU A 449 -0.42 -3.49 -6.80
CA LEU A 449 -1.73 -2.84 -6.90
C LEU A 449 -2.49 -3.30 -8.15
N ARG A 450 -1.90 -3.13 -9.34
CA ARG A 450 -2.53 -3.47 -10.63
C ARG A 450 -2.99 -4.94 -10.66
N LEU A 451 -2.13 -5.88 -10.27
CA LEU A 451 -2.48 -7.31 -10.27
C LEU A 451 -3.56 -7.69 -9.25
N TRP A 452 -3.78 -6.92 -8.17
CA TRP A 452 -4.86 -7.15 -7.21
C TRP A 452 -6.18 -6.51 -7.66
N ASP A 453 -6.13 -5.31 -8.22
CA ASP A 453 -7.26 -4.61 -8.85
C ASP A 453 -7.87 -5.51 -9.95
N ASP A 454 -7.00 -5.97 -10.86
CA ASP A 454 -7.30 -6.88 -11.97
C ASP A 454 -7.72 -8.31 -11.55
N LEU A 455 -7.41 -8.71 -10.31
CA LEU A 455 -7.83 -9.97 -9.69
C LEU A 455 -9.18 -9.84 -8.98
N GLY A 456 -9.61 -8.61 -8.69
CA GLY A 456 -10.97 -8.31 -8.27
C GLY A 456 -11.98 -8.76 -9.33
N SER A 457 -13.25 -8.87 -8.94
CA SER A 457 -14.29 -9.09 -9.96
C SER A 457 -14.45 -7.83 -10.80
N ALA A 458 -13.93 -7.85 -12.04
CA ALA A 458 -14.05 -6.81 -13.08
C ALA A 458 -15.52 -6.51 -13.44
N LYS A 459 -16.18 -5.84 -12.49
CA LYS A 459 -17.62 -5.63 -12.35
C LYS A 459 -17.94 -4.48 -11.40
N ASP A 460 -16.97 -3.74 -10.88
CA ASP A 460 -17.22 -2.63 -9.93
C ASP A 460 -17.24 -1.25 -10.64
N GLU A 461 -17.50 -0.20 -9.87
CA GLU A 461 -17.44 1.23 -10.27
C GLU A 461 -18.17 1.59 -11.60
N ASP A 462 -19.31 0.93 -11.88
CA ASP A 462 -20.29 1.22 -12.95
C ASP A 462 -19.78 1.16 -14.42
N GLN A 463 -18.57 0.68 -14.67
CA GLN A 463 -17.99 0.56 -16.02
C GLN A 463 -18.62 -0.54 -16.93
N ASP A 464 -19.56 -1.35 -16.41
CA ASP A 464 -20.16 -2.58 -16.98
C ASP A 464 -19.19 -3.75 -17.30
N GLY A 465 -17.91 -3.68 -16.91
CA GLY A 465 -16.91 -4.68 -17.36
C GLY A 465 -16.45 -4.41 -18.80
N LYS A 466 -16.16 -3.13 -19.12
CA LYS A 466 -15.62 -2.67 -20.41
C LYS A 466 -14.13 -2.28 -20.30
N ASP A 467 -13.67 -2.12 -19.08
CA ASP A 467 -12.28 -2.20 -18.65
C ASP A 467 -11.63 -3.53 -19.07
N GLY A 468 -10.30 -3.52 -19.10
CA GLY A 468 -9.48 -4.71 -19.32
C GLY A 468 -8.54 -4.90 -18.15
N SER A 469 -8.42 -6.15 -17.73
CA SER A 469 -7.58 -6.60 -16.64
C SER A 469 -6.49 -7.55 -17.16
N TYR A 470 -5.36 -7.63 -16.46
CA TYR A 470 -4.32 -8.63 -16.70
C TYR A 470 -4.90 -10.05 -16.75
N LEU A 471 -5.89 -10.35 -15.89
CA LEU A 471 -6.59 -11.64 -15.86
C LEU A 471 -7.29 -11.94 -17.19
N ALA A 472 -7.97 -10.96 -17.79
CA ALA A 472 -8.61 -11.11 -19.10
C ALA A 472 -7.58 -11.28 -20.24
N CYS A 473 -6.52 -10.47 -20.25
CA CYS A 473 -5.42 -10.60 -21.22
C CYS A 473 -4.75 -11.98 -21.14
N TYR A 474 -4.41 -12.44 -19.94
CA TYR A 474 -3.80 -13.75 -19.69
C TYR A 474 -4.69 -14.91 -20.13
N THR A 475 -5.99 -14.88 -19.80
CA THR A 475 -6.94 -15.92 -20.25
C THR A 475 -7.15 -15.91 -21.77
N ASN A 476 -7.12 -14.73 -22.41
CA ASN A 476 -7.19 -14.60 -23.87
C ASN A 476 -5.93 -15.16 -24.57
N GLU A 477 -4.74 -14.96 -24.01
CA GLU A 477 -3.50 -15.60 -24.50
C GLU A 477 -3.46 -17.12 -24.25
N ASN A 478 -4.14 -17.59 -23.20
CA ASN A 478 -4.12 -18.99 -22.76
C ASN A 478 -5.53 -19.62 -22.79
N PRO A 479 -6.16 -19.83 -23.97
CA PRO A 479 -7.56 -20.26 -24.11
C PRO A 479 -7.87 -21.71 -23.65
N GLY A 480 -6.88 -22.42 -23.10
CA GLY A 480 -7.05 -23.71 -22.41
C GLY A 480 -6.92 -23.62 -20.88
N CYS A 481 -6.66 -22.43 -20.33
CA CYS A 481 -6.52 -22.17 -18.90
C CYS A 481 -7.91 -22.07 -18.23
N SER A 482 -8.06 -22.60 -17.01
CA SER A 482 -9.27 -22.35 -16.21
C SER A 482 -9.18 -20.99 -15.50
N LEU A 483 -10.32 -20.43 -15.08
CA LEU A 483 -10.32 -19.21 -14.28
C LEU A 483 -9.56 -19.38 -12.96
N GLU A 484 -9.64 -20.56 -12.34
CA GLU A 484 -8.91 -20.88 -11.10
C GLU A 484 -7.39 -20.93 -11.32
N ASP A 485 -6.94 -21.51 -12.45
CA ASP A 485 -5.52 -21.52 -12.85
C ASP A 485 -5.02 -20.10 -13.17
N ALA A 486 -5.84 -19.27 -13.83
CA ALA A 486 -5.52 -17.89 -14.16
C ALA A 486 -5.43 -17.01 -12.90
N GLU A 487 -6.41 -17.10 -11.99
CA GLU A 487 -6.35 -16.45 -10.66
C GLU A 487 -5.10 -16.89 -9.89
N LYS A 488 -4.73 -18.17 -9.95
CA LYS A 488 -3.55 -18.71 -9.28
C LYS A 488 -2.24 -18.21 -9.89
N HIS A 489 -2.17 -18.04 -11.21
CA HIS A 489 -1.04 -17.40 -11.89
C HIS A 489 -0.89 -15.93 -11.45
N VAL A 490 -1.97 -15.16 -11.40
CA VAL A 490 -1.96 -13.77 -10.90
C VAL A 490 -1.51 -13.69 -9.44
N LYS A 491 -2.03 -14.58 -8.57
CA LYS A 491 -1.59 -14.71 -7.17
C LYS A 491 -0.11 -15.11 -7.04
N SER A 492 0.44 -15.86 -8.01
CA SER A 492 1.88 -16.14 -8.08
C SER A 492 2.69 -14.89 -8.41
N LYS A 493 2.32 -14.15 -9.48
CA LYS A 493 3.01 -12.89 -9.83
C LYS A 493 2.99 -11.88 -8.69
N ILE A 494 1.85 -11.71 -8.00
CA ILE A 494 1.77 -10.89 -6.77
C ILE A 494 2.83 -11.34 -5.74
N CYS A 495 3.03 -12.64 -5.53
CA CYS A 495 4.05 -13.14 -4.61
C CYS A 495 5.49 -12.87 -5.09
N ASP A 496 5.73 -12.87 -6.39
CA ASP A 496 7.05 -12.59 -6.97
C ASP A 496 7.37 -11.08 -6.97
N GLU A 497 6.39 -10.21 -7.18
CA GLU A 497 6.54 -8.76 -6.95
C GLU A 497 6.79 -8.45 -5.46
N TRP A 498 6.16 -9.16 -4.53
CA TRP A 498 6.50 -9.07 -3.09
C TRP A 498 7.97 -9.46 -2.83
N LYS A 499 8.52 -10.46 -3.53
CA LYS A 499 9.95 -10.83 -3.43
C LYS A 499 10.86 -9.75 -3.98
N LEU A 500 10.47 -9.08 -5.07
CA LEU A 500 11.22 -7.94 -5.63
C LEU A 500 11.20 -6.73 -4.69
N LEU A 501 10.05 -6.39 -4.13
CA LEU A 501 9.89 -5.32 -3.14
C LEU A 501 10.73 -5.58 -1.87
N ASN A 502 10.73 -6.81 -1.36
CA ASN A 502 11.59 -7.25 -0.25
C ASN A 502 13.09 -7.07 -0.57
N LYS A 503 13.50 -7.52 -1.75
CA LYS A 503 14.87 -7.47 -2.28
C LYS A 503 15.38 -6.04 -2.38
N GLU A 504 14.55 -5.10 -2.84
CA GLU A 504 14.95 -3.69 -2.94
C GLU A 504 14.97 -2.94 -1.60
N CYS A 505 14.05 -3.24 -0.67
CA CYS A 505 14.10 -2.67 0.68
C CYS A 505 15.36 -3.14 1.46
N LEU A 506 15.91 -4.30 1.13
CA LEU A 506 17.16 -4.84 1.72
C LEU A 506 18.43 -4.50 0.89
N SER A 507 18.28 -3.80 -0.23
CA SER A 507 19.36 -3.54 -1.20
C SER A 507 20.22 -2.35 -0.77
N GLN A 508 21.45 -2.59 -0.33
CA GLN A 508 22.45 -1.54 -0.03
C GLN A 508 22.83 -0.64 -1.23
N LYS A 509 22.32 -0.94 -2.43
CA LYS A 509 22.51 -0.12 -3.65
C LYS A 509 21.36 0.85 -3.89
N ASN A 510 20.20 0.58 -3.29
CA ASN A 510 18.99 1.39 -3.40
C ASN A 510 19.26 2.78 -2.78
N PRO A 511 18.94 3.90 -3.46
CA PRO A 511 19.33 5.24 -3.03
C PRO A 511 18.32 5.93 -2.10
N PHE A 512 17.21 5.27 -1.74
CA PHE A 512 16.09 5.89 -1.03
C PHE A 512 16.15 5.70 0.48
N SER A 513 15.39 6.52 1.21
CA SER A 513 15.31 6.48 2.68
C SER A 513 14.44 5.33 3.21
N GLY A 514 14.62 5.01 4.49
CA GLY A 514 13.76 4.04 5.18
C GLY A 514 12.28 4.45 5.24
N SER A 515 11.98 5.76 5.26
CA SER A 515 10.60 6.28 5.12
C SER A 515 10.02 5.98 3.74
N PHE A 516 10.80 6.13 2.67
CA PHE A 516 10.39 5.79 1.31
C PHE A 516 10.18 4.27 1.15
N HIS A 517 11.07 3.44 1.69
CA HIS A 517 10.88 1.98 1.74
C HIS A 517 9.60 1.60 2.49
N ARG A 518 9.36 2.23 3.65
CA ARG A 518 8.15 2.06 4.47
C ARG A 518 6.89 2.45 3.70
N ALA A 519 6.92 3.55 2.93
CA ALA A 519 5.82 3.97 2.07
C ALA A 519 5.52 2.99 0.93
N CYS A 520 6.54 2.52 0.19
CA CYS A 520 6.35 1.50 -0.86
C CYS A 520 5.74 0.20 -0.30
N LEU A 521 6.24 -0.27 0.85
CA LEU A 521 5.68 -1.42 1.56
C LEU A 521 4.24 -1.16 2.02
N ASN A 522 3.93 0.03 2.54
CA ASN A 522 2.60 0.35 3.05
C ASN A 522 1.56 0.51 1.95
N VAL A 523 1.92 1.02 0.77
CA VAL A 523 1.07 0.97 -0.43
C VAL A 523 0.71 -0.50 -0.74
N ALA A 524 1.71 -1.38 -0.85
CA ALA A 524 1.47 -2.81 -1.13
C ALA A 524 0.65 -3.52 -0.03
N ARG A 525 0.82 -3.15 1.25
CA ARG A 525 0.01 -3.65 2.40
C ARG A 525 -1.43 -3.16 2.39
N MET A 526 -1.70 -1.99 1.80
CA MET A 526 -3.03 -1.39 1.77
C MET A 526 -3.90 -1.96 0.65
N VAL A 527 -3.30 -2.39 -0.46
CA VAL A 527 -4.00 -2.89 -1.66
C VAL A 527 -5.13 -3.90 -1.33
N PRO A 528 -4.94 -4.97 -0.55
CA PRO A 528 -6.04 -5.89 -0.24
C PRO A 528 -7.21 -5.23 0.52
N LEU A 529 -6.95 -4.22 1.37
CA LEU A 529 -8.00 -3.48 2.07
C LEU A 529 -8.80 -2.54 1.16
N MET A 530 -8.24 -2.18 -0.01
CA MET A 530 -8.88 -1.28 -0.99
C MET A 530 -9.56 -2.00 -2.15
N TYR A 531 -9.18 -3.25 -2.43
CA TYR A 531 -9.65 -4.00 -3.61
C TYR A 531 -10.32 -5.36 -3.27
N GLU A 532 -10.33 -5.82 -2.00
CA GLU A 532 -11.17 -6.96 -1.56
C GLU A 532 -12.65 -6.55 -1.41
N TYR A 533 -13.35 -6.39 -2.53
CA TYR A 533 -14.79 -6.11 -2.54
C TYR A 533 -15.65 -7.33 -2.12
N ASP A 534 -16.67 -7.09 -1.29
CA ASP A 534 -17.70 -8.07 -0.97
C ASP A 534 -18.69 -8.27 -2.13
N LYS A 535 -19.52 -9.31 -2.04
CA LYS A 535 -20.49 -9.70 -3.10
C LYS A 535 -21.55 -8.63 -3.45
N ASN A 536 -21.56 -7.50 -2.74
CA ASN A 536 -22.46 -6.36 -2.93
C ASN A 536 -21.70 -5.09 -3.36
N ARG A 537 -20.45 -5.20 -3.86
CA ARG A 537 -19.59 -4.05 -4.23
C ARG A 537 -19.31 -3.10 -3.06
N ARG A 538 -18.82 -3.65 -1.95
CA ARG A 538 -18.46 -2.87 -0.75
C ARG A 538 -17.12 -3.33 -0.20
N LEU A 539 -16.42 -2.44 0.52
CA LEU A 539 -15.16 -2.76 1.20
C LEU A 539 -15.41 -2.84 2.71
N PRO A 540 -16.02 -3.92 3.25
CA PRO A 540 -16.40 -3.99 4.67
C PRO A 540 -15.19 -3.93 5.61
N ARG A 541 -14.01 -4.41 5.16
CA ARG A 541 -12.75 -4.29 5.90
C ARG A 541 -12.28 -2.83 5.99
N LEU A 542 -12.41 -2.07 4.91
CA LEU A 542 -12.11 -0.64 4.88
C LEU A 542 -13.11 0.15 5.72
N GLU A 543 -14.41 -0.17 5.63
CA GLU A 543 -15.44 0.39 6.50
C GLU A 543 -15.11 0.18 7.99
N GLU A 544 -14.69 -1.03 8.37
CA GLU A 544 -14.28 -1.34 9.74
C GLU A 544 -13.02 -0.55 10.13
N PHE A 545 -11.99 -0.54 9.28
CA PHE A 545 -10.75 0.22 9.51
C PHE A 545 -11.01 1.72 9.71
N LEU A 546 -11.86 2.32 8.87
CA LEU A 546 -12.30 3.71 8.96
C LEU A 546 -13.09 3.99 10.25
N LYS A 547 -14.07 3.14 10.59
CA LYS A 547 -14.79 3.22 11.88
C LYS A 547 -13.83 3.06 13.07
N SER A 548 -12.72 2.34 12.87
CA SER A 548 -11.73 2.06 13.90
C SER A 548 -10.74 3.19 14.17
N ILE A 549 -10.60 4.15 13.23
CA ILE A 549 -9.61 5.25 13.23
C ILE A 549 -10.25 6.64 13.19
N LEU A 550 -11.32 6.88 12.43
CA LEU A 550 -11.92 8.22 12.28
C LEU A 550 -13.15 8.47 13.18
N ILE A 551 -13.69 7.42 13.81
CA ILE A 551 -14.90 7.47 14.65
C ILE A 551 -14.56 6.98 16.07
N LYS A 552 -15.27 7.48 17.09
CA LYS A 552 -15.17 7.04 18.51
C LYS A 552 -16.48 6.43 18.98
#